data_AF-A0A3P8TLH5-F1
#
_entry.id   AF-A0A3P8TLH5-F1
#
_cell.length_a   1.000
_cell.length_b   1.000
_cell.length_c   1.000
_cell.angle_alpha   90.00
_cell.angle_beta   90.00
_cell.angle_gamma   90.00
#
_symmetry.space_group_name_H-M   'P 1'
#
loop_
_entity.id
_entity.type
_entity.pdbx_description
1 polymer ?
#
loop_
_entity_poly.entity_id
_entity_poly.type
_entity_poly.pdbx_seq_one_letter_code
_entity_poly.pdbx_strand_id
1 'polypeptide(L)' 'MLSRFMSGSIRNLEREYSCTVRLLDDTEYTCTIQRDAKGQYLFDLICHHLNLLEKDYFGIRYVDPDKQRVSVCEHGRESL' A
#
# COMPACT_ATOMS: atom_id res chain seq x y z
N MET A 1 -25.45 5.92 -34.15
CA MET A 1 -25.58 6.27 -32.72
C MET A 1 -24.25 5.99 -32.05
N LEU A 2 -23.37 6.99 -32.01
CA LEU A 2 -22.08 6.90 -31.31
C LEU A 2 -22.37 7.02 -29.82
N SER A 3 -22.19 5.92 -29.09
CA SER A 3 -22.36 5.85 -27.65
C SER A 3 -21.44 6.87 -27.00
N ARG A 4 -22.08 7.83 -26.32
CA ARG A 4 -21.47 8.89 -25.55
C ARG A 4 -20.35 8.34 -24.67
N PHE A 5 -19.16 8.84 -24.96
CA PHE A 5 -18.04 9.02 -24.04
C PHE A 5 -18.52 9.08 -22.59
N MET A 6 -18.05 8.14 -21.78
CA MET A 6 -18.08 8.25 -20.33
C MET A 6 -17.17 9.40 -19.94
N SER A 7 -17.76 10.60 -19.91
CA SER A 7 -17.18 11.80 -19.29
C SER A 7 -17.23 11.64 -17.76
N GLY A 8 -16.48 10.68 -17.23
CA GLY A 8 -15.98 10.74 -15.87
C GLY A 8 -14.63 11.43 -15.93
N SER A 9 -14.38 12.41 -15.07
CA SER A 9 -13.08 13.11 -14.99
C SER A 9 -11.92 12.13 -14.74
N ILE A 10 -11.31 11.58 -15.80
CA ILE A 10 -10.14 10.68 -15.73
C ILE A 10 -8.93 11.36 -15.05
N ARG A 11 -8.93 12.69 -14.98
CA ARG A 11 -7.80 13.51 -14.51
C ARG A 11 -7.60 13.54 -12.98
N ASN A 12 -8.39 12.80 -12.19
CA ASN A 12 -8.26 12.78 -10.71
C ASN A 12 -7.95 11.41 -10.11
N LEU A 13 -7.92 10.33 -10.91
CA LEU A 13 -7.56 8.98 -10.46
C LEU A 13 -6.06 8.67 -10.59
N GLU A 14 -5.31 9.59 -11.20
CA GLU A 14 -3.92 9.40 -11.66
C GLU A 14 -2.86 9.88 -10.65
N ARG A 15 -3.25 10.27 -9.43
CA ARG A 15 -2.25 10.52 -8.38
C ARG A 15 -1.82 9.18 -7.79
N GLU A 16 -0.93 8.53 -8.52
CA GLU A 16 -0.09 7.46 -8.03
C GLU A 16 1.00 8.06 -7.14
N TYR A 17 1.20 7.46 -5.96
CA TYR A 17 2.24 7.84 -5.03
C TYR A 17 3.30 6.76 -5.05
N SER A 18 4.57 7.17 -5.15
CA SER A 18 5.69 6.26 -4.98
C SER A 18 5.91 6.01 -3.49
N CYS A 19 5.75 4.77 -3.07
CA CYS A 19 6.03 4.31 -1.72
C CYS A 19 7.28 3.44 -1.72
N THR A 20 8.27 3.84 -0.93
CA THR A 20 9.47 3.06 -0.66
C THR A 20 9.34 2.43 0.72
N VAL A 21 9.40 1.11 0.78
CA VAL A 21 9.37 0.32 2.00
C VAL A 21 10.74 -0.27 2.22
N ARG A 22 11.31 -0.03 3.40
CA ARG A 22 12.57 -0.63 3.80
C ARG A 22 12.31 -1.98 4.45
N LEU A 23 12.90 -3.03 3.89
CA LEU A 23 12.77 -4.40 4.33
C LEU A 23 13.74 -4.69 5.49
N LEU A 24 13.58 -5.85 6.12
CA LEU A 24 14.41 -6.27 7.26
C LEU A 24 15.87 -6.56 6.90
N ASP A 25 16.14 -6.82 5.61
CA ASP A 25 17.49 -7.07 5.07
C ASP A 25 18.19 -5.76 4.61
N ASP A 26 17.70 -4.60 5.05
CA ASP A 26 18.13 -3.26 4.59
C ASP A 26 17.92 -2.98 3.08
N THR A 27 17.28 -3.90 2.36
CA THR A 27 16.85 -3.69 0.98
C THR A 27 15.64 -2.75 0.91
N GLU A 28 15.55 -1.97 -0.17
CA GLU A 28 14.46 -1.02 -0.39
C GLU A 28 13.53 -1.54 -1.50
N TYR A 29 12.24 -1.66 -1.18
CA TYR A 29 11.21 -2.03 -2.13
C TYR A 29 10.38 -0.80 -2.49
N THR A 30 10.41 -0.39 -3.75
CA THR A 30 9.64 0.76 -4.24
C THR A 30 8.47 0.30 -5.09
N CYS A 31 7.28 0.82 -4.81
CA CYS A 31 6.05 0.52 -5.55
C CYS A 31 5.20 1.78 -5.73
N THR A 32 4.37 1.81 -6.76
CA THR A 32 3.37 2.85 -6.98
C THR A 32 2.03 2.39 -6.42
N ILE A 33 1.44 3.21 -5.55
CA ILE A 33 0.12 2.94 -4.97
C ILE A 33 -0.82 4.10 -5.24
N GLN A 34 -2.11 3.78 -5.37
CA GLN A 34 -3.15 4.80 -5.47
C GLN A 34 -3.43 5.42 -4.10
N ARG A 35 -3.87 6.68 -4.08
CA ARG A 35 -4.29 7.37 -2.84
C ARG A 35 -5.33 6.63 -2.00
N ASP A 36 -6.18 5.83 -2.64
CA ASP A 36 -7.27 5.08 -2.00
C ASP A 36 -6.84 3.63 -1.68
N ALA A 37 -5.58 3.26 -1.98
CA ALA A 37 -5.05 1.95 -1.64
C ALA A 37 -4.87 1.82 -0.13
N LYS A 38 -5.40 0.73 0.44
CA LYS A 38 -5.23 0.43 1.87
C LYS A 38 -3.80 -0.02 2.16
N GLY A 39 -3.31 0.23 3.37
CA GLY A 39 -2.02 -0.31 3.83
C GLY A 39 -1.93 -1.84 3.70
N GLN A 40 -3.06 -2.54 3.83
CA GLN A 40 -3.15 -3.98 3.61
C GLN A 40 -2.75 -4.41 2.18
N TYR A 41 -3.11 -3.60 1.18
CA TYR A 41 -2.76 -3.87 -0.22
C TYR A 41 -1.24 -3.76 -0.44
N LEU A 42 -0.62 -2.75 0.16
CA LEU A 42 0.83 -2.58 0.13
C LEU A 42 1.53 -3.78 0.81
N PHE A 43 1.01 -4.23 1.94
CA PHE A 43 1.53 -5.41 2.64
C PHE A 43 1.46 -6.67 1.78
N ASP A 44 0.30 -6.95 1.18
CA ASP A 44 0.14 -8.14 0.34
C ASP A 44 1.05 -8.11 -0.88
N LEU A 45 1.25 -6.94 -1.50
CA LEU A 45 2.18 -6.75 -2.61
C LEU A 45 3.62 -7.12 -2.23
N ILE A 46 4.07 -6.67 -1.06
CA ILE A 46 5.42 -6.97 -0.55
C ILE A 46 5.54 -8.44 -0.18
N CYS A 47 4.55 -9.01 0.49
CA CYS A 47 4.55 -10.43 0.82
C CYS A 47 4.58 -11.30 -0.44
N HIS A 48 3.86 -10.91 -1.49
CA HIS A 48 3.88 -11.59 -2.78
C HIS A 48 5.26 -11.47 -3.44
N HIS A 49 5.85 -10.26 -3.45
CA HIS A 49 7.18 -10.03 -4.03
C HIS A 49 8.28 -10.84 -3.34
N LEU A 50 8.23 -10.92 -2.02
CA LEU A 50 9.17 -11.69 -1.20
C LEU A 50 8.82 -13.17 -1.11
N ASN A 51 7.70 -13.58 -1.72
CA ASN A 51 7.16 -14.93 -1.66
C ASN A 51 7.08 -15.45 -0.20
N LEU A 52 6.68 -14.57 0.72
CA LEU A 52 6.57 -14.88 2.15
C LEU A 52 5.40 -15.85 2.38
N LEU A 53 5.73 -17.04 2.86
CA LEU A 53 4.75 -18.05 3.29
C LEU A 53 4.13 -17.70 4.65
N GLU A 54 4.89 -17.02 5.51
CA GLU A 54 4.58 -16.75 6.91
C GLU A 54 4.15 -15.29 7.15
N LYS A 55 3.10 -14.83 6.45
CA LYS A 55 2.61 -13.44 6.47
C LYS A 55 2.16 -12.96 7.86
N ASP A 56 1.80 -13.88 8.75
CA ASP A 56 1.35 -13.58 10.12
C ASP A 56 2.44 -13.02 11.04
N TYR A 57 3.70 -13.27 10.72
CA TYR A 57 4.84 -12.81 11.52
C TYR A 57 5.32 -11.42 11.13
N PHE A 58 4.92 -10.94 9.95
CA PHE A 58 5.39 -9.69 9.40
C PHE A 58 4.29 -8.63 9.43
N GLY A 59 4.71 -7.38 9.46
CA GLY A 59 3.82 -6.23 9.39
C GLY A 59 4.58 -5.02 8.91
N ILE A 60 3.87 -4.08 8.28
CA ILE A 60 4.45 -2.80 7.88
C ILE A 60 4.14 -1.79 8.97
N ARG A 61 5.17 -1.06 9.39
CA ARG A 61 4.99 0.11 10.25
C ARG A 61 5.28 1.36 9.45
N TYR A 62 4.36 2.31 9.51
CA TYR A 62 4.57 3.63 8.96
C TYR A 62 4.37 4.69 10.04
N VAL A 63 4.93 5.87 9.79
CA VAL A 63 4.82 7.02 10.67
C VAL A 63 4.04 8.08 9.91
N ASP A 64 2.87 8.42 10.41
CA ASP A 64 2.06 9.51 9.88
C ASP A 64 2.79 10.86 10.03
N PRO A 65 2.41 11.88 9.24
CA PRO A 65 2.93 13.23 9.43
C PRO A 65 2.66 13.78 10.84
N ASP A 66 1.64 13.28 11.54
CA ASP A 66 1.34 13.59 12.94
C ASP A 66 2.23 12.83 13.95
N LYS A 67 3.25 12.09 13.47
CA LYS A 67 4.11 11.17 14.24
C LYS A 67 3.38 9.99 14.87
N GLN A 68 2.14 9.73 14.45
CA GLN A 68 1.42 8.54 14.86
C GLN A 68 2.08 7.31 14.23
N ARG A 69 2.29 6.26 15.04
CA ARG A 69 2.91 5.01 14.59
C ARG A 69 1.82 4.01 14.30
N VAL A 70 1.51 3.82 13.03
CA VAL A 70 0.50 2.84 12.62
C VAL A 70 1.20 1.57 12.14
N SER A 71 0.70 0.42 12.59
CA SER A 71 1.20 -0.89 12.18
C SER A 71 0.08 -1.64 11.45
N VAL A 72 0.41 -2.17 10.27
CA VAL A 72 -0.46 -2.97 9.42
C VAL A 72 0.03 -4.40 9.47
N CYS A 73 -0.80 -5.33 9.93
CA CYS A 73 -0.52 -6.76 10.02
C CYS A 73 -1.70 -7.57 9.47
N GLU A 74 -1.46 -8.80 9.02
CA GLU A 74 -2.48 -9.62 8.34
C GLU A 74 -3.71 -9.89 9.22
N HIS A 75 -3.50 -10.06 10.54
CA HIS A 75 -4.53 -10.47 11.50
C HIS A 75 -5.37 -9.32 12.12
N GLY A 76 -5.56 -8.21 11.41
CA GLY A 76 -6.68 -7.30 11.67
C GLY A 76 -6.74 -6.63 13.04
N ARG A 77 -5.60 -6.44 13.72
CA ARG A 77 -5.52 -5.47 14.82
C ARG A 77 -4.89 -4.21 14.30
N GLU A 78 -5.73 -3.36 13.70
CA GLU A 78 -5.52 -1.92 13.62
C GLU A 78 -5.31 -1.44 15.07
N SER A 79 -4.09 -1.55 15.58
CA SER A 79 -3.78 -1.13 16.95
C SER A 79 -3.63 0.38 16.91
N LEU A 80 -4.74 1.06 17.21
CA LEU A 80 -4.81 2.49 17.49
C LEU A 80 -3.87 2.87 18.65
#